data_AF-A0A929QT39-F1
#
_entry.id   AF-A0A929QT39-F1
#
_cell.length_a   1.000
_cell.length_b   1.000
_cell.length_c   1.000
_cell.angle_alpha   90.00
_cell.angle_beta   90.00
_cell.angle_gamma   90.00
#
_symmetry.space_group_name_H-M   'P 1'
#
loop_
_entity.id
_entity.type
_entity.pdbx_description
1 polymer ?
#
loop_
_entity_poly.entity_id
_entity_poly.type
_entity_poly.pdbx_seq_one_letter_code
_entity_poly.pdbx_strand_id
1 'polypeptide(L)'
;MPLKPWEKWESEVQDALGLRGTVSSGSKFYDISDGVGTDYDSDFRLMADAKCTEKGSYSIKWDFMSQWVEKAAQHGTRFILPIRFNNGKGLNTDYVALSFDDFCEIEKAAKSEFTSDEIDLIEKIISVAPEETKRTLTSIVKKMK
;
A
#
# COMPACT_ATOMS: atom_id res chain seq x y z
N MET A 1 -29.56 1.54 1.19
CA MET A 1 -29.33 2.98 0.93
C MET A 1 -28.03 3.11 0.16
N PRO A 2 -27.87 4.07 -0.77
CA PRO A 2 -26.59 4.32 -1.42
C PRO A 2 -25.57 4.78 -0.37
N LEU A 3 -24.37 4.18 -0.37
CA LEU A 3 -23.26 4.56 0.51
C LEU A 3 -22.80 5.99 0.18
N LYS A 4 -22.38 6.73 1.22
CA LYS A 4 -21.80 8.06 1.03
C LYS A 4 -20.43 7.93 0.30
N PRO A 5 -19.99 8.97 -0.44
CA PRO A 5 -18.72 8.92 -1.17
C PRO A 5 -17.49 8.58 -0.30
N TRP A 6 -17.47 9.01 0.96
CA TRP A 6 -16.38 8.70 1.88
C TRP A 6 -16.44 7.25 2.41
N GLU A 7 -17.64 6.71 2.67
CA GLU A 7 -17.82 5.30 3.07
C GLU A 7 -17.38 4.36 1.94
N LYS A 8 -17.73 4.71 0.70
CA LYS A 8 -17.28 3.97 -0.48
C LYS A 8 -15.77 4.02 -0.62
N TRP A 9 -15.16 5.19 -0.44
CA TRP A 9 -13.69 5.33 -0.52
C TRP A 9 -12.98 4.54 0.57
N GLU A 10 -13.48 4.57 1.80
CA GLU A 10 -12.93 3.79 2.91
C GLU A 10 -12.96 2.29 2.63
N SER A 11 -14.08 1.77 2.11
CA SER A 11 -14.19 0.36 1.67
C SER A 11 -13.20 0.05 0.54
N GLU A 12 -13.08 0.92 -0.47
CA GLU A 12 -12.14 0.72 -1.58
C GLU A 12 -10.68 0.69 -1.10
N VAL A 13 -10.30 1.53 -0.13
CA VAL A 13 -8.96 1.52 0.48
C VAL A 13 -8.72 0.23 1.25
N GLN A 14 -9.71 -0.21 2.04
CA GLN A 14 -9.61 -1.44 2.80
C GLN A 14 -9.44 -2.65 1.88
N ASP A 15 -10.26 -2.75 0.84
CA ASP A 15 -10.20 -3.83 -0.15
C ASP A 15 -8.87 -3.82 -0.92
N ALA A 16 -8.41 -2.65 -1.38
CA ALA A 16 -7.18 -2.51 -2.15
C ALA A 16 -5.92 -2.87 -1.35
N LEU A 17 -5.94 -2.64 -0.05
CA LEU A 17 -4.81 -2.88 0.86
C LEU A 17 -4.93 -4.21 1.62
N GLY A 18 -5.98 -5.00 1.39
CA GLY A 18 -6.24 -6.23 2.13
C GLY A 18 -6.44 -5.99 3.64
N LEU A 19 -6.88 -4.80 4.03
CA LEU A 19 -7.15 -4.45 5.42
C LEU A 19 -8.54 -4.98 5.80
N ARG A 20 -8.67 -5.53 7.02
CA ARG A 20 -10.00 -5.90 7.53
C ARG A 20 -10.85 -4.65 7.68
N GLY A 21 -11.95 -4.59 6.95
CA GLY A 21 -12.81 -3.41 6.94
C GLY A 21 -13.57 -3.20 8.24
N THR A 22 -13.56 -1.96 8.75
CA THR A 22 -14.49 -1.51 9.79
C THR A 22 -15.73 -0.90 9.15
N VAL A 23 -16.85 -1.63 9.27
CA VAL A 23 -18.17 -0.99 9.21
C VAL A 23 -18.36 -0.27 10.54
N SER A 24 -18.09 1.05 10.56
CA SER A 24 -18.82 2.09 11.32
C SER A 24 -17.86 3.18 11.84
N SER A 25 -17.88 4.34 11.18
CA SER A 25 -17.47 5.58 11.83
C SER A 25 -18.52 5.91 12.91
N GLY A 26 -18.17 5.61 14.16
CA GLY A 26 -19.09 5.75 15.29
C GLY A 26 -18.44 5.37 16.61
N SER A 27 -17.67 6.31 17.18
CA SER A 27 -17.42 6.45 18.63
C SER A 27 -17.05 5.21 19.46
N LYS A 28 -16.52 4.13 18.89
CA LYS A 28 -16.06 2.96 19.66
C LYS A 28 -14.54 2.85 19.63
N PHE A 29 -13.97 3.59 20.56
CA PHE A 29 -12.57 3.69 20.97
C PHE A 29 -11.95 2.36 21.50
N TYR A 30 -12.48 1.18 21.15
CA TYR A 30 -12.19 -0.04 21.92
C TYR A 30 -12.02 -1.36 21.15
N ASP A 31 -11.96 -1.38 19.81
CA ASP A 31 -11.66 -2.64 19.12
C ASP A 31 -10.20 -2.72 18.64
N ILE A 32 -9.50 -3.72 19.19
CA ILE A 32 -8.04 -3.84 19.28
C ILE A 32 -7.45 -4.60 18.08
N SER A 33 -8.29 -4.91 17.09
CA SER A 33 -7.93 -5.59 15.83
C SER A 33 -8.19 -4.70 14.60
N ASP A 34 -8.24 -3.40 14.82
CA ASP A 34 -8.69 -2.40 13.85
C ASP A 34 -7.58 -2.03 12.84
N GLY A 35 -7.83 -2.22 11.55
CA GLY A 35 -6.95 -1.78 10.46
C GLY A 35 -5.64 -2.55 10.29
N VAL A 36 -5.52 -3.78 10.81
CA VAL A 36 -4.34 -4.63 10.60
C VAL A 36 -4.65 -5.66 9.51
N GLY A 37 -3.78 -5.74 8.50
CA GLY A 37 -3.88 -6.72 7.41
C GLY A 37 -3.92 -8.17 7.94
N THR A 38 -4.59 -9.06 7.20
CA THR A 38 -4.66 -10.50 7.51
C THR A 38 -3.36 -11.26 7.29
N ASP A 39 -2.39 -10.64 6.62
CA ASP A 39 -1.16 -11.29 6.22
C ASP A 39 -0.14 -11.12 7.33
N TYR A 40 -0.04 -12.15 8.17
CA TYR A 40 0.95 -12.23 9.25
C TYR A 40 2.41 -12.20 8.74
N ASP A 41 2.64 -12.27 7.43
CA ASP A 41 3.92 -12.55 6.77
C ASP A 41 4.50 -11.38 5.93
N SER A 42 3.86 -10.18 5.94
CA SER A 42 4.46 -9.00 5.29
C SER A 42 5.24 -8.16 6.29
N ASP A 43 6.48 -7.80 5.93
CA ASP A 43 7.34 -6.89 6.71
C ASP A 43 6.78 -5.45 6.76
N PHE A 44 5.77 -5.14 5.93
CA PHE A 44 5.21 -3.81 5.75
C PHE A 44 3.71 -3.77 6.11
N ARG A 45 3.38 -3.99 7.38
CA ARG A 45 2.01 -3.93 7.88
C ARG A 45 1.51 -2.48 7.91
N LEU A 46 0.40 -2.21 7.24
CA LEU A 46 -0.16 -0.88 7.12
C LEU A 46 -1.28 -0.63 8.14
N MET A 47 -1.39 0.60 8.62
CA MET A 47 -2.55 1.17 9.27
C MET A 47 -3.00 2.36 8.41
N ALA A 48 -4.26 2.37 7.96
CA ALA A 48 -4.76 3.40 7.07
C ALA A 48 -5.95 4.15 7.68
N ASP A 49 -5.98 5.47 7.52
CA ASP A 49 -7.17 6.29 7.71
C ASP A 49 -7.50 6.97 6.38
N ALA A 50 -8.67 6.67 5.81
CA ALA A 50 -9.06 7.19 4.50
C ALA A 50 -9.78 8.53 4.63
N LYS A 51 -9.49 9.45 3.71
CA LYS A 51 -10.14 10.77 3.63
C LYS A 51 -10.62 11.03 2.22
N CYS A 52 -11.86 11.51 2.11
CA CYS A 52 -12.47 11.90 0.84
C CYS A 52 -12.98 13.33 0.97
N THR A 53 -12.65 14.18 -0.01
CA THR A 53 -13.05 15.59 -0.03
C THR A 53 -13.55 15.98 -1.41
N GLU A 54 -14.62 16.79 -1.41
CA GLU A 54 -15.10 17.47 -2.64
C GLU A 54 -14.51 18.88 -2.80
N LYS A 55 -13.77 19.34 -1.80
CA LYS A 55 -13.08 20.63 -1.84
C LYS A 55 -11.79 20.47 -2.65
N GLY A 56 -11.36 21.55 -3.31
CA GLY A 56 -10.09 21.58 -4.05
C GLY A 56 -8.83 21.50 -3.18
N SER A 57 -8.95 21.25 -1.87
CA SER A 57 -7.82 21.07 -0.96
C SER A 57 -8.19 20.18 0.22
N TYR A 58 -7.17 19.54 0.79
CA TYR A 58 -7.22 18.81 2.04
C TYR A 58 -6.04 19.25 2.90
N SER A 59 -6.30 19.78 4.10
CA SER A 59 -5.26 20.27 5.00
C SER A 59 -4.91 19.19 6.02
N ILE A 60 -3.66 18.76 6.01
CA ILE A 60 -3.11 17.81 6.98
C ILE A 60 -2.57 18.60 8.18
N LYS A 61 -3.02 18.25 9.39
CA LYS A 61 -2.51 18.84 10.63
C LYS A 61 -1.38 18.00 11.19
N TRP A 62 -0.35 18.65 11.73
CA TRP A 62 0.78 17.98 12.36
C TRP A 62 0.35 17.07 13.53
N ASP A 63 -0.46 17.58 14.45
CA ASP A 63 -0.92 16.82 15.63
C ASP A 63 -1.72 15.57 15.22
N PHE A 64 -2.49 15.68 14.14
CA PHE A 64 -3.22 14.53 13.60
C PHE A 64 -2.25 13.47 13.07
N MET A 65 -1.30 13.86 12.21
CA MET A 65 -0.34 12.91 11.63
C MET A 65 0.54 12.26 12.70
N SER A 66 1.09 13.05 13.63
CA SER A 66 1.95 12.55 14.69
C SER A 66 1.24 11.53 15.58
N GLN A 67 0.00 11.81 16.00
CA GLN A 67 -0.80 10.85 16.79
C GLN A 67 -1.01 9.52 16.07
N TRP A 68 -1.32 9.56 14.77
CA TRP A 68 -1.54 8.33 14.00
C TRP A 68 -0.26 7.56 13.71
N VAL A 69 0.85 8.26 13.44
CA VAL A 69 2.17 7.65 13.29
C VAL A 69 2.62 6.98 14.59
N GLU A 70 2.48 7.65 15.72
CA GLU A 70 2.79 7.09 17.04
C GLU A 70 1.92 5.87 17.34
N LYS A 71 0.62 5.95 17.04
CA LYS A 71 -0.30 4.82 17.19
C LYS A 71 0.13 3.64 16.31
N ALA A 72 0.40 3.86 15.03
CA ALA A 72 0.84 2.79 14.13
C ALA A 72 2.14 2.13 14.64
N ALA A 73 3.10 2.92 15.10
CA ALA A 73 4.34 2.41 15.68
C ALA A 73 4.10 1.52 16.91
N GLN A 74 3.17 1.89 17.80
CA GLN A 74 2.78 1.07 18.95
C GLN A 74 2.17 -0.28 18.55
N HIS A 75 1.51 -0.35 17.39
CA HIS A 75 0.92 -1.57 16.85
C HIS A 75 1.85 -2.34 15.91
N GLY A 76 3.10 -1.90 15.75
CA GLY A 76 4.05 -2.52 14.82
C GLY A 76 3.62 -2.39 13.36
N THR A 77 2.85 -1.34 13.03
CA THR A 77 2.41 -1.02 11.67
C THR A 77 2.99 0.32 11.22
N ARG A 78 2.78 0.66 9.94
CA ARG A 78 3.12 1.95 9.34
C ARG A 78 1.86 2.69 8.96
N PHE A 79 1.79 3.97 9.33
CA PHE A 79 0.61 4.79 9.04
C PHE A 79 0.64 5.34 7.63
N ILE A 80 -0.48 5.23 6.92
CA ILE A 80 -0.73 5.93 5.66
C ILE A 80 -2.07 6.66 5.70
N LEU A 81 -2.15 7.75 4.94
CA LEU A 81 -3.35 8.57 4.81
C LEU A 81 -3.76 8.65 3.34
N PRO A 82 -4.59 7.72 2.85
CA PRO A 82 -5.18 7.79 1.51
C PRO A 82 -6.19 8.93 1.40
N ILE A 83 -5.97 9.84 0.46
CA ILE A 83 -6.78 11.03 0.22
C ILE A 83 -7.36 10.98 -1.18
N ARG A 84 -8.69 10.99 -1.28
CA ARG A 84 -9.42 11.14 -2.53
C ARG A 84 -9.96 12.55 -2.68
N PHE A 85 -9.63 13.20 -3.80
CA PHE A 85 -10.28 14.40 -4.28
C PHE A 85 -11.36 14.01 -5.29
N ASN A 86 -12.62 14.26 -4.95
CA ASN A 86 -13.77 14.01 -5.82
C ASN A 86 -14.35 15.34 -6.28
N ASN A 87 -14.31 15.65 -7.57
CA ASN A 87 -14.81 16.94 -8.06
C ASN A 87 -16.36 17.02 -8.17
N GLY A 88 -17.08 16.04 -7.65
CA GLY A 88 -18.55 15.93 -7.73
C GLY A 88 -19.08 15.58 -9.13
N LYS A 89 -18.20 15.46 -10.14
CA LYS A 89 -18.53 15.16 -11.54
C LYS A 89 -18.08 13.75 -11.96
N GLY A 90 -17.74 12.90 -10.98
CA GLY A 90 -17.28 11.53 -11.20
C GLY A 90 -15.80 11.40 -11.53
N LEU A 91 -15.02 12.50 -11.48
CA LEU A 91 -13.56 12.41 -11.55
C LEU A 91 -13.00 12.35 -10.13
N ASN A 92 -12.31 11.25 -9.84
CA ASN A 92 -11.57 11.04 -8.62
C ASN A 92 -10.07 11.14 -8.90
N THR A 93 -9.33 11.75 -7.99
CA THR A 93 -7.87 11.71 -7.97
C THR A 93 -7.42 11.32 -6.58
N ASP A 94 -6.65 10.24 -6.52
CA ASP A 94 -6.28 9.58 -5.28
C ASP A 94 -4.78 9.75 -5.03
N TYR A 95 -4.46 10.13 -3.80
CA TYR A 95 -3.09 10.28 -3.31
C TYR A 95 -2.94 9.50 -2.01
N VAL A 96 -1.71 9.17 -1.66
CA VAL A 96 -1.38 8.65 -0.33
C VAL A 96 -0.32 9.56 0.27
N ALA A 97 -0.57 10.02 1.49
CA ALA A 97 0.45 10.62 2.33
C ALA A 97 1.03 9.55 3.27
N LEU A 98 2.35 9.51 3.35
CA LEU A 98 3.13 8.60 4.18
C LEU A 98 4.41 9.32 4.63
N SER A 99 5.15 8.73 5.57
CA SER A 99 6.45 9.29 5.95
C SER A 99 7.43 9.21 4.78
N PHE A 100 8.38 10.14 4.72
CA PHE A 100 9.39 10.14 3.66
C PHE A 100 10.30 8.91 3.77
N ASP A 101 10.62 8.46 4.98
CA ASP A 101 11.44 7.27 5.23
C ASP A 101 10.75 6.00 4.72
N ASP A 102 9.45 5.86 5.00
CA ASP A 102 8.63 4.74 4.49
C ASP A 102 8.59 4.75 2.95
N PHE A 103 8.45 5.94 2.33
CA PHE A 103 8.50 6.05 0.88
C PHE A 103 9.87 5.63 0.31
N CYS A 104 10.97 6.03 0.95
CA CYS A 104 12.30 5.59 0.54
C CYS A 104 12.51 4.08 0.71
N GLU A 105 11.93 3.46 1.73
CA GLU A 105 11.97 2.01 1.94
C GLU A 105 11.21 1.28 0.83
N ILE A 106 9.98 1.72 0.53
CA ILE A 106 9.17 1.19 -0.58
C ILE A 106 9.91 1.35 -1.92
N GLU A 107 10.53 2.51 -2.15
CA GLU A 107 11.25 2.77 -3.39
C GLU A 107 12.50 1.88 -3.55
N LYS A 108 13.22 1.64 -2.46
CA LYS A 108 14.33 0.68 -2.42
C LYS A 108 13.82 -0.73 -2.70
N ALA A 109 12.77 -1.17 -2.01
CA ALA A 109 12.19 -2.50 -2.20
C ALA A 109 11.74 -2.71 -3.66
N ALA A 110 11.04 -1.74 -4.24
CA ALA A 110 10.59 -1.77 -5.63
C ALA A 110 11.74 -1.84 -6.64
N LYS A 111 12.88 -1.22 -6.33
CA LYS A 111 14.11 -1.34 -7.15
C LYS A 111 14.84 -2.67 -6.92
N SER A 112 14.79 -3.20 -5.70
CA SER A 112 15.45 -4.44 -5.32
C SER A 112 14.68 -5.69 -5.79
N GLU A 113 13.37 -5.64 -6.05
CA GLU A 113 12.64 -6.75 -6.69
C GLU A 113 13.10 -7.05 -8.14
N PHE A 114 13.98 -6.22 -8.70
CA PHE A 114 14.78 -6.55 -9.87
C PHE A 114 16.26 -6.62 -9.48
N THR A 115 16.63 -7.50 -8.54
CA THR A 115 18.05 -7.64 -8.20
C THR A 115 18.83 -8.20 -9.39
N SER A 116 19.89 -7.50 -9.76
CA SER A 116 20.91 -8.02 -10.69
C SER A 116 21.43 -9.39 -10.25
N ASP A 117 21.36 -9.75 -8.97
CA ASP A 117 21.81 -11.04 -8.44
C ASP A 117 20.91 -12.22 -8.86
N GLU A 118 19.58 -12.04 -8.89
CA GLU A 118 18.65 -13.06 -9.39
C GLU A 118 18.76 -13.20 -10.91
N ILE A 119 18.92 -12.07 -11.61
CA ILE A 119 19.20 -12.05 -13.05
C ILE A 119 20.53 -12.76 -13.33
N ASP A 120 21.59 -12.47 -12.58
CA ASP A 120 22.92 -13.09 -12.72
C ASP A 120 22.89 -14.59 -12.39
N LEU A 121 22.09 -15.00 -11.40
CA LEU A 121 21.88 -16.40 -11.07
C LEU A 121 21.14 -17.12 -12.21
N ILE A 122 20.08 -16.52 -12.75
CA ILE A 122 19.34 -17.07 -13.89
C ILE A 122 20.24 -17.10 -15.14
N GLU A 123 21.05 -16.06 -15.40
CA GLU A 123 22.02 -16.02 -16.50
C GLU A 123 23.12 -17.09 -16.34
N LYS A 124 23.61 -17.33 -15.11
CA LYS A 124 24.51 -18.45 -14.81
C LYS A 124 23.83 -19.79 -15.05
N ILE A 125 22.58 -19.97 -14.64
CA ILE A 125 21.83 -21.21 -14.89
C ILE A 125 21.61 -21.42 -16.39
N ILE A 126 21.27 -20.38 -17.15
CA ILE A 126 21.16 -20.43 -18.62
C ILE A 126 22.48 -20.90 -19.25
N SER A 127 23.63 -20.47 -18.74
CA SER A 127 24.94 -20.84 -19.31
C SER A 127 25.26 -22.33 -19.22
N VAL A 128 24.71 -23.04 -18.22
CA VAL A 128 24.95 -24.48 -17.98
C VAL A 128 23.74 -25.36 -18.34
N ALA A 129 22.60 -24.76 -18.66
CA ALA A 129 21.37 -25.49 -18.95
C ALA A 129 21.35 -26.12 -20.36
N PRO A 130 20.62 -27.22 -20.58
CA PRO A 130 20.35 -27.77 -21.91
C PRO A 130 19.62 -26.77 -22.82
N GLU A 131 19.80 -26.87 -24.15
CA GLU A 131 19.27 -25.91 -25.13
C GLU A 131 17.73 -25.72 -25.06
N GLU A 132 16.98 -26.76 -24.71
CA GLU A 132 15.52 -26.66 -24.49
C GLU A 132 15.17 -25.73 -23.33
N THR A 133 15.95 -25.75 -22.24
CA THR A 133 15.72 -24.94 -21.05
C THR A 133 16.19 -23.51 -21.24
N LYS A 134 17.26 -23.28 -22.04
CA LYS A 134 17.78 -21.94 -22.35
C LYS A 134 16.73 -21.04 -22.99
N ARG A 135 15.95 -21.53 -23.95
CA ARG A 135 14.90 -20.73 -24.63
C ARG A 135 13.85 -20.21 -23.65
N THR A 136 13.39 -21.07 -22.74
CA THR A 136 12.38 -20.75 -21.74
C THR A 136 12.92 -19.73 -20.74
N LEU A 137 14.12 -19.96 -20.20
CA LEU A 137 14.75 -19.07 -19.22
C LEU A 137 15.13 -17.72 -19.83
N THR A 138 15.60 -17.67 -21.07
CA THR A 138 15.93 -16.41 -21.78
C THR A 138 14.68 -15.53 -21.97
N SER A 139 13.52 -16.14 -22.23
CA SER A 139 12.24 -15.44 -22.32
C SER A 139 11.82 -14.84 -20.97
N ILE A 140 12.11 -15.53 -19.87
CA ILE A 140 11.82 -15.07 -18.51
C ILE A 140 12.73 -13.87 -18.15
N VAL A 141 14.04 -13.97 -18.36
CA VAL A 141 14.98 -12.86 -18.09
C VAL A 141 14.61 -11.60 -18.89
N LYS A 142 14.18 -11.75 -20.14
CA LYS A 142 13.76 -10.61 -20.98
C LYS A 142 12.49 -9.91 -20.46
N LYS A 143 11.66 -10.59 -19.67
CA LYS A 143 10.48 -9.99 -19.02
C LYS A 143 10.79 -9.35 -17.66
N MET A 144 11.93 -9.71 -17.08
CA MET A 144 12.43 -9.17 -15.81
C MET A 144 13.34 -7.95 -16.00
N LYS A 145 13.77 -7.64 -17.23
CA LYS A 145 14.50 -6.41 -17.61
C LYS A 145 13.55 -5.43 -18.28
#